data_AF-A0A6J4S0X7-F1
#
_entry.id   AF-A0A6J4S0X7-F1
#
_cell.length_a   1.000
_cell.length_b   1.000
_cell.length_c   1.000
_cell.angle_alpha   90.00
_cell.angle_beta   90.00
_cell.angle_gamma   90.00
#
_symmetry.space_group_name_H-M   'P 1'
#
loop_
_entity.id
_entity.type
_entity.pdbx_description
1 polymer ?
#
loop_
_entity_poly.entity_id
_entity_poly.type
_entity_poly.pdbx_seq_one_letter_code
_entity_poly.pdbx_strand_id
1 'polypeptide(L)' 'FRVELAGGGVLQVQGDLFDHEFAITWENGTPMAQVSKRFFTVRDSYGLSVEPQQDVVLALAIAICIDGIERN' A
#
# COMPACT_ATOMS: atom_id res chain seq x y z
N PHE A 1 -1.36 7.74 -6.06
CA PHE A 1 -1.17 6.83 -7.21
C PHE A 1 -2.46 6.06 -7.45
N ARG A 2 -2.76 5.65 -8.69
CA ARG A 2 -3.94 4.83 -9.04
C ARG A 2 -3.44 3.47 -9.51
N VAL A 3 -4.01 2.39 -8.98
CA VAL A 3 -3.71 1.01 -9.41
C VAL A 3 -4.96 0.46 -10.08
N GLU A 4 -4.84 0.17 -11.37
CA GLU A 4 -5.91 -0.41 -12.18
C GLU A 4 -5.76 -1.92 -12.20
N LEU A 5 -6.81 -2.63 -11.78
CA LEU A 5 -6.82 -4.09 -11.76
C LEU A 5 -7.35 -4.62 -13.08
N ALA A 6 -6.86 -5.80 -13.50
CA ALA A 6 -7.30 -6.45 -14.72
C ALA A 6 -8.83 -6.70 -14.77
N GLY A 7 -9.47 -6.86 -13.62
CA GLY A 7 -10.93 -7.01 -13.48
C GLY A 7 -11.73 -5.70 -13.53
N GLY A 8 -11.09 -4.57 -13.81
CA GLY A 8 -11.73 -3.24 -13.87
C GLY A 8 -11.89 -2.54 -12.51
N GLY A 9 -11.50 -3.20 -11.41
CA GLY A 9 -11.44 -2.57 -10.10
C GLY A 9 -10.30 -1.55 -10.02
N VAL A 10 -10.49 -0.52 -9.21
CA VAL A 10 -9.48 0.54 -9.02
C VAL A 10 -9.19 0.70 -7.54
N LEU A 11 -7.89 0.72 -7.24
CA LEU A 11 -7.37 1.10 -5.93
C LEU A 11 -6.71 2.48 -6.02
N GLN A 12 -6.87 3.25 -4.97
CA GLN A 12 -6.20 4.52 -4.75
C GLN A 12 -5.14 4.35 -3.67
N VAL A 13 -3.96 4.88 -3.93
CA VAL A 13 -2.87 4.95 -2.97
C VAL A 13 -2.63 6.41 -2.61
N GLN A 14 -2.75 6.73 -1.33
CA GLN A 14 -2.67 8.10 -0.80
C GLN A 14 -1.88 8.14 0.50
N GLY A 15 -1.09 9.19 0.69
CA GLY A 15 -0.22 9.37 1.85
C GLY A 15 1.19 9.82 1.46
N ASP A 16 2.12 9.69 2.40
CA ASP A 16 3.54 9.91 2.15
C ASP A 16 4.16 8.60 1.69
N LEU A 17 4.42 8.50 0.40
CA LEU A 17 4.98 7.29 -0.18
C LEU A 17 6.45 7.15 0.21
N PHE A 18 7.19 8.26 0.19
CA PHE A 18 8.64 8.31 0.40
C PHE A 18 9.02 7.87 1.81
N ASP A 19 8.18 8.18 2.79
CA ASP A 19 8.34 7.74 4.17
C ASP A 19 7.67 6.38 4.48
N HIS A 20 7.18 5.65 3.47
CA HIS A 20 6.42 4.41 3.61
C HIS A 20 5.22 4.56 4.56
N GLU A 21 4.48 5.65 4.43
CA GLU A 21 3.33 5.99 5.27
C GLU A 21 2.11 6.32 4.38
N PHE A 22 1.48 5.28 3.83
CA PHE A 22 0.39 5.43 2.87
C PHE A 22 -0.70 4.36 3.00
N ALA A 23 -1.92 4.76 2.66
CA ALA A 23 -3.09 3.91 2.63
C ALA A 23 -3.40 3.45 1.20
N ILE A 24 -3.88 2.23 1.08
CA ILE A 24 -4.45 1.64 -0.13
C ILE A 24 -5.95 1.47 0.12
N THR A 25 -6.77 2.10 -0.71
CA THR A 25 -8.23 2.08 -0.60
C THR A 25 -8.88 1.76 -1.92
N TRP A 26 -10.06 1.15 -1.90
CA TRP A 26 -10.92 1.07 -3.07
C TRP A 26 -11.44 2.46 -3.45
N GLU A 27 -11.82 2.65 -4.71
CA GLU A 27 -12.36 3.94 -5.19
C GLU A 27 -13.59 4.43 -4.40
N ASN A 28 -14.35 3.52 -3.81
CA ASN A 28 -15.49 3.84 -2.93
C ASN A 28 -15.08 4.24 -1.50
N GLY A 29 -13.77 4.35 -1.21
CA GLY A 29 -13.21 4.69 0.11
C GLY A 29 -13.04 3.50 1.07
N THR A 30 -13.38 2.27 0.65
CA THR A 30 -13.21 1.08 1.50
C THR A 30 -11.71 0.82 1.74
N PRO A 31 -11.25 0.67 2.99
CA PRO A 31 -9.86 0.39 3.27
C PRO A 31 -9.47 -1.01 2.78
N MET A 32 -8.30 -1.10 2.15
CA MET A 32 -7.70 -2.38 1.74
C MET A 32 -6.48 -2.71 2.59
N ALA A 33 -5.53 -1.78 2.67
CA ALA A 33 -4.31 -1.96 3.43
C ALA A 33 -3.69 -0.62 3.83
N GLN A 34 -2.83 -0.66 4.85
CA GLN A 34 -2.05 0.46 5.34
C GLN A 34 -0.58 0.07 5.41
N VAL A 35 0.27 0.88 4.81
CA VAL A 35 1.72 0.83 4.99
C VAL A 35 2.09 1.89 6.02
N SER A 36 2.86 1.49 7.05
CA SER A 36 3.31 2.42 8.09
C SER A 36 4.68 2.08 8.63
N LYS A 37 5.53 3.08 8.76
CA LYS A 37 6.88 2.98 9.35
C LYS A 37 6.86 3.13 10.87
N ARG A 38 5.77 3.64 11.44
CA ARG A 38 5.64 3.99 12.87
C ARG A 38 5.76 2.82 13.86
N PHE A 39 5.86 1.58 13.38
CA PHE A 39 5.88 0.38 14.23
C PHE A 39 7.25 -0.30 14.38
N PHE A 40 8.34 0.25 13.83
CA PHE A 40 9.63 -0.45 13.84
C PHE A 40 10.82 0.42 14.33
N THR A 41 11.62 -0.14 15.23
CA THR A 41 12.93 0.40 15.64
C THR A 41 14.03 0.17 14.60
N VAL A 42 13.74 -0.63 13.56
CA VAL A 42 14.65 -0.91 12.45
C VAL A 42 14.41 0.11 11.34
N ARG A 43 15.46 0.86 10.97
CA ARG A 43 15.39 1.98 10.01
C ARG A 43 14.87 1.61 8.61
N ASP A 44 15.01 0.35 8.22
CA ASP A 44 14.71 -0.14 6.86
C ASP A 44 13.46 -1.03 6.78
N SER A 45 12.61 -1.07 7.81
CA SER A 45 11.40 -1.88 7.80
C SER A 45 10.15 -1.04 7.95
N TYR A 46 9.12 -1.39 7.17
CA TYR A 46 7.78 -0.85 7.29
C TYR A 46 6.80 -1.99 7.55
N GLY A 47 5.68 -1.68 8.19
CA GLY A 47 4.58 -2.61 8.41
C GLY A 47 3.58 -2.52 7.27
N LEU A 48 3.02 -3.66 6.88
CA LEU A 48 1.85 -3.75 6.01
C LEU A 48 0.70 -4.36 6.83
N SER A 49 -0.31 -3.56 7.12
CA SER A 49 -1.57 -4.04 7.70
C SER A 49 -2.59 -4.18 6.60
N VAL A 50 -3.25 -5.33 6.51
CA VAL A 50 -4.26 -5.62 5.48
C VAL A 50 -5.58 -5.86 6.18
N GLU A 51 -6.65 -5.21 5.68
CA GLU A 51 -7.98 -5.38 6.26
C GLU A 51 -8.46 -6.83 6.11
N PRO A 52 -9.27 -7.32 7.06
CA PRO A 52 -9.82 -8.68 6.98
C PRO A 52 -10.52 -8.91 5.63
N GLN A 53 -10.30 -10.08 5.04
CA GLN A 53 -10.90 -10.50 3.76
C GLN A 53 -10.35 -9.79 2.51
N GLN A 54 -9.36 -8.91 2.66
CA GLN A 54 -8.65 -8.32 1.52
C GLN A 54 -7.45 -9.16 1.08
N ASP A 55 -7.04 -8.97 -0.16
CA ASP A 55 -5.93 -9.73 -0.75
C ASP A 55 -4.58 -9.19 -0.27
N VAL A 56 -3.95 -9.95 0.63
CA VAL A 56 -2.63 -9.63 1.20
C VAL A 56 -1.53 -9.63 0.14
N VAL A 57 -1.62 -10.53 -0.84
CA VAL A 57 -0.58 -10.66 -1.88
C VAL A 57 -0.63 -9.45 -2.81
N LEU A 58 -1.84 -9.01 -3.18
CA LEU A 58 -2.01 -7.79 -3.97
C LEU A 58 -1.52 -6.55 -3.21
N ALA A 59 -1.87 -6.41 -1.93
CA ALA A 59 -1.41 -5.29 -1.10
C ALA A 59 0.13 -5.24 -1.03
N LEU A 60 0.77 -6.40 -0.82
CA LEU A 60 2.23 -6.50 -0.76
C LEU A 60 2.87 -6.19 -2.12
N ALA A 61 2.32 -6.70 -3.22
CA ALA A 61 2.82 -6.41 -4.56
C ALA A 61 2.79 -4.91 -4.87
N ILE A 62 1.70 -4.22 -4.51
CA ILE A 62 1.57 -2.77 -4.67
C ILE A 62 2.65 -2.04 -3.86
N ALA A 63 2.84 -2.42 -2.58
CA ALA A 63 3.86 -1.81 -1.74
C ALA A 63 5.29 -1.98 -2.29
N ILE A 64 5.62 -3.18 -2.80
CA ILE A 64 6.93 -3.46 -3.42
C ILE A 64 7.11 -2.64 -4.71
N CYS A 65 6.08 -2.56 -5.55
CA CYS A 65 6.18 -1.77 -6.79
C CYS A 65 6.41 -0.29 -6.50
N ILE A 66 5.77 0.27 -5.47
CA ILE A 66 5.98 1.66 -5.05
C ILE A 66 7.41 1.84 -4.54
N ASP A 67 7.89 0.98 -3.64
CA ASP A 67 9.28 1.04 -3.12
C ASP A 67 10.31 0.96 -4.27
N GLY A 68 10.05 0.14 -5.28
CA GLY A 68 10.90 0.04 -6.47
C GLY A 68 10.93 1.31 -7.33
N ILE A 69 9.83 2.07 -7.38
CA ILE A 69 9.76 3.35 -8.10
C ILE A 69 10.53 4.44 -7.35
N GLU A 70 10.46 4.45 -6.02
CA GLU A 70 11.11 5.47 -5.20
C GLU A 70 12.63 5.37 -5.14
N ARG A 71 13.17 4.16 -5.30
CA ARG A 71 14.62 3.91 -5.27
C ARG A 71 15.35 4.28 -6.57
N ASN A 72 14.67 4.88 -7.54
CA ASN A 72 15.18 5.16 -8.90
C ASN A 72 15.22 6.67 -9.18
#